data_AF-A0A0Q6TC84-F1
#
_entry.id   AF-A0A0Q6TC84-F1
#
_cell.length_a   1.000
_cell.length_b   1.000
_cell.length_c   1.000
_cell.angle_alpha   90.00
_cell.angle_beta   90.00
_cell.angle_gamma   90.00
#
_symmetry.space_group_name_H-M   'P 1'
#
loop_
_entity.id
_entity.type
_entity.pdbx_description
1 polymer ?
#
loop_
_entity_poly.entity_id
_entity_poly.type
_entity_poly.pdbx_seq_one_letter_code
_entity_poly.pdbx_strand_id
1 'polypeptide(L)'
;MGADAFIAFYGVKFGLDPDDEDGLDECDTGSDVRCQKARSAGLQTYTGRMTDGEDYFLYVGKKLASLGIEHDQYAAHSAEQLSSVAADVKAKLKAAGFPEPPAFHFQFIGQY
;
A
#
# COMPACT_ATOMS: atom_id res chain seq x y z
N MET A 1 7.08 3.84 -15.68
CA MET A 1 7.55 2.68 -16.46
C MET A 1 7.20 1.46 -15.65
N GLY A 2 6.25 0.65 -16.14
CA GLY A 2 5.63 -0.42 -15.36
C GLY A 2 6.48 -1.68 -15.43
N ALA A 3 7.16 -1.98 -14.34
CA ALA A 3 7.70 -3.31 -14.12
C ALA A 3 6.55 -4.20 -13.63
N ASP A 4 6.43 -5.40 -14.20
CA ASP A 4 5.59 -6.45 -13.63
C ASP A 4 6.06 -6.71 -12.19
N ALA A 5 5.22 -6.33 -11.24
CA ALA A 5 5.54 -6.33 -9.83
C ALA A 5 4.44 -7.01 -9.03
N PHE A 6 4.83 -7.84 -8.07
CA PHE A 6 3.94 -8.40 -7.06
C PHE A 6 4.21 -7.73 -5.72
N ILE A 7 3.23 -6.98 -5.23
CA ILE A 7 3.30 -6.25 -3.98
C ILE A 7 2.67 -7.07 -2.86
N ALA A 8 3.44 -7.34 -1.81
CA ALA A 8 2.93 -7.87 -0.55
C ALA A 8 2.88 -6.72 0.46
N PHE A 9 1.72 -6.49 1.06
CA PHE A 9 1.47 -5.35 1.93
C PHE A 9 0.58 -5.75 3.12
N TYR A 10 0.80 -5.18 4.30
CA TYR A 10 -0.11 -5.32 5.44
C TYR A 10 -0.72 -3.98 5.79
N GLY A 11 -2.04 -3.85 5.68
CA GLY A 11 -2.70 -2.57 5.90
C GLY A 11 -4.12 -2.49 5.34
N VAL A 12 -4.55 -1.26 5.07
CA VAL A 12 -5.84 -0.94 4.44
C VAL A 12 -5.62 -0.64 2.97
N LYS A 13 -6.55 -1.08 2.11
CA LYS A 13 -6.57 -0.79 0.67
C LYS A 13 -7.74 0.14 0.38
N PHE A 14 -7.47 1.29 -0.22
CA PHE A 14 -8.48 2.17 -0.77
C PHE A 14 -8.47 2.04 -2.29
N GLY A 15 -9.65 1.94 -2.90
CA GLY A 15 -9.80 2.24 -4.32
C GLY A 15 -9.71 3.75 -4.53
N LEU A 16 -9.03 4.16 -5.58
CA LEU A 16 -8.97 5.53 -6.05
C LEU A 16 -9.72 5.61 -7.38
N ASP A 17 -10.45 6.69 -7.58
CA ASP A 17 -11.19 6.93 -8.83
C ASP A 17 -10.19 7.19 -9.97
N PRO A 18 -10.19 6.41 -11.06
CA PRO A 18 -9.28 6.63 -12.18
C PRO A 18 -9.54 7.92 -12.95
N ASP A 19 -10.74 8.51 -12.84
CA ASP A 19 -11.09 9.77 -13.48
C ASP A 19 -10.68 11.00 -12.63
N ASP A 20 -10.23 10.78 -11.39
CA ASP A 20 -9.73 11.80 -10.46
C ASP A 20 -8.20 11.91 -10.56
N GLU A 21 -7.70 12.45 -11.68
CA GLU A 21 -6.27 12.60 -11.95
C GLU A 21 -5.53 13.37 -10.84
N ASP A 22 -6.18 14.36 -10.23
CA ASP A 22 -5.62 15.13 -9.13
C ASP A 22 -5.39 14.22 -7.91
N GLY A 23 -6.41 13.42 -7.54
CA GLY A 23 -6.43 12.46 -6.42
C GLY A 23 -5.30 11.41 -6.42
N LEU A 24 -4.75 11.09 -7.59
CA LEU A 24 -3.70 10.07 -7.75
C LEU A 24 -2.32 10.57 -7.31
N ASP A 25 -2.02 11.84 -7.57
CA ASP A 25 -0.76 12.50 -7.21
C ASP A 25 -0.84 13.19 -5.83
N GLU A 26 -2.03 13.27 -5.23
CA GLU A 26 -2.23 13.94 -3.93
C GLU A 26 -1.40 13.31 -2.80
N CYS A 27 -1.13 12.01 -2.85
CA CYS A 27 -0.24 11.37 -1.88
C CYS A 27 1.22 11.81 -2.04
N ASP A 28 1.70 11.94 -3.27
CA ASP A 28 3.09 12.32 -3.56
C ASP A 28 3.31 13.82 -3.35
N THR A 29 2.35 14.64 -3.75
CA THR A 29 2.33 16.10 -3.50
C THR A 29 1.97 16.44 -2.04
N GLY A 30 1.42 15.48 -1.29
CA GLY A 30 1.15 15.59 0.13
C GLY A 30 -0.15 16.30 0.49
N SER A 31 -1.10 16.45 -0.44
CA SER A 31 -2.46 16.95 -0.20
C SER A 31 -3.45 15.88 0.26
N ASP A 32 -3.19 14.58 0.01
CA ASP A 32 -4.11 13.51 0.42
C ASP A 32 -4.09 13.34 1.95
N VAL A 33 -5.26 13.56 2.56
CA VAL A 33 -5.44 13.50 4.03
C VAL A 33 -5.15 12.11 4.60
N ARG A 34 -5.42 11.03 3.87
CA ARG A 34 -5.09 9.65 4.26
C ARG A 34 -3.58 9.48 4.29
N CYS A 35 -2.86 9.97 3.29
CA CYS A 35 -1.41 9.93 3.23
C CYS A 35 -0.74 10.80 4.31
N GLN A 36 -1.25 12.00 4.58
CA GLN A 36 -0.79 12.83 5.69
C GLN A 36 -0.98 12.14 7.04
N LYS A 37 -2.18 11.58 7.29
CA LYS A 37 -2.48 10.82 8.52
C LYS A 37 -1.57 9.60 8.67
N ALA A 38 -1.37 8.85 7.59
CA ALA A 38 -0.48 7.69 7.57
C ALA A 38 0.95 8.07 7.94
N ARG A 39 1.52 9.09 7.27
CA ARG A 39 2.88 9.58 7.52
C ARG A 39 3.04 10.08 8.95
N SER A 40 2.06 10.81 9.46
CA SER A 40 2.05 11.34 10.83
C SER A 40 2.03 10.23 11.90
N ALA A 41 1.46 9.07 11.57
CA ALA A 41 1.45 7.88 12.42
C ALA A 41 2.63 6.93 12.17
N GLY A 42 3.58 7.29 11.29
CA GLY A 42 4.71 6.44 10.93
C GLY A 42 4.31 5.19 10.13
N LEU A 43 3.22 5.26 9.38
CA LEU A 43 2.78 4.24 8.42
C LEU A 43 3.36 4.54 7.04
N GLN A 44 3.54 3.48 6.25
CA GLN A 44 3.92 3.57 4.85
C GLN A 44 2.68 3.70 3.97
N THR A 45 2.84 4.37 2.84
CA THR A 45 1.83 4.46 1.80
C THR A 45 2.39 3.92 0.49
N TYR A 46 1.54 3.32 -0.33
CA TYR A 46 1.91 2.86 -1.66
C TYR A 46 0.73 3.04 -2.60
N THR A 47 0.91 3.86 -3.62
CA THR A 47 -0.03 4.04 -4.71
C THR A 47 0.38 3.18 -5.90
N GLY A 48 -0.61 2.67 -6.62
CA GLY A 48 -0.37 1.89 -7.82
C GLY A 48 -1.61 1.78 -8.68
N ARG A 49 -1.42 1.27 -9.88
CA ARG A 49 -2.48 0.88 -10.82
C ARG A 49 -2.34 -0.60 -11.13
N MET A 50 -3.44 -1.30 -11.34
CA MET A 50 -3.44 -2.75 -11.55
C MET A 50 -2.91 -3.10 -12.95
N THR A 51 -3.52 -2.50 -13.98
CA THR A 51 -3.22 -2.61 -15.41
C THR A 51 -3.62 -1.29 -16.12
N ASP A 52 -3.34 -1.14 -17.42
CA ASP A 52 -3.83 0.02 -18.17
C ASP A 52 -5.36 -0.04 -18.28
N GLY A 53 -6.04 0.97 -17.72
CA GLY A 53 -7.50 1.10 -17.71
C GLY A 53 -8.21 0.49 -16.48
N GLU A 54 -7.48 0.01 -15.48
CA GLU A 54 -8.04 -0.45 -14.21
C GLU A 54 -7.89 0.55 -13.06
N ASP A 55 -8.73 0.37 -12.04
CA ASP A 55 -8.81 1.22 -10.86
C ASP A 55 -7.45 1.39 -10.18
N TYR A 56 -7.14 2.64 -9.84
CA TYR A 56 -6.00 2.96 -9.00
C TYR A 56 -6.27 2.55 -7.55
N PHE A 57 -5.22 2.34 -6.79
CA PHE A 57 -5.35 2.02 -5.38
C PHE A 57 -4.30 2.71 -4.52
N LEU A 58 -4.66 2.89 -3.25
CA LEU A 58 -3.77 3.36 -2.20
C LEU A 58 -3.73 2.32 -1.08
N TYR A 59 -2.54 1.83 -0.78
CA TYR A 59 -2.28 1.10 0.46
C TYR A 59 -1.80 2.03 1.57
N VAL A 60 -2.30 1.81 2.78
CA VAL A 60 -1.83 2.47 4.02
C VAL A 60 -1.51 1.40 5.07
N GLY A 61 -0.26 1.34 5.52
CA GLY A 61 0.21 0.27 6.42
C GLY A 61 1.72 0.03 6.36
N LYS A 62 2.12 -1.19 6.02
CA LYS A 62 3.52 -1.62 5.88
C LYS A 62 3.70 -2.46 4.61
N LYS A 63 4.64 -2.08 3.76
CA LYS A 63 5.08 -2.91 2.63
C LYS A 63 5.94 -4.06 3.16
N LEU A 64 5.57 -5.29 2.82
CA LEU A 64 6.27 -6.52 3.19
C LEU A 64 7.26 -6.95 2.11
N ALA A 65 6.88 -6.82 0.84
CA ALA A 65 7.74 -7.09 -0.30
C ALA A 65 7.24 -6.35 -1.54
N SER A 66 8.16 -6.09 -2.45
CA SER A 66 7.89 -5.73 -3.84
C SER A 66 8.67 -6.74 -4.66
N LEU A 67 8.01 -7.75 -5.21
CA LEU A 67 8.65 -8.77 -6.01
C LEU A 67 8.55 -8.40 -7.48
N GLY A 68 9.56 -8.68 -8.29
CA GLY A 68 9.53 -8.37 -9.72
C GLY A 68 10.92 -8.44 -10.33
N ILE A 69 10.99 -8.37 -11.67
CA ILE A 69 12.28 -8.42 -12.39
C ILE A 69 13.21 -7.28 -11.93
N GLU A 70 12.64 -6.10 -11.70
CA GLU A 70 13.34 -4.91 -11.21
C GLU A 70 13.29 -4.75 -9.68
N HIS A 71 12.68 -5.70 -8.97
CA HIS A 71 12.51 -5.63 -7.53
C HIS A 71 13.08 -6.88 -6.83
N ASP A 72 12.64 -7.16 -5.60
CA ASP A 72 13.10 -8.31 -4.85
C ASP A 72 12.74 -9.59 -5.64
N GLN A 73 13.71 -10.47 -5.86
CA GLN A 73 13.43 -11.75 -6.53
C GLN A 73 12.82 -12.77 -5.57
N TYR A 74 12.98 -12.54 -4.26
CA TYR A 74 12.52 -13.42 -3.19
C TYR A 74 12.35 -12.62 -1.91
N ALA A 75 11.31 -12.92 -1.14
CA ALA A 75 11.11 -12.39 0.19
C ALA A 75 10.58 -13.51 1.11
N ALA A 76 11.06 -13.51 2.35
CA ALA A 76 10.58 -14.41 3.39
C ALA A 76 10.34 -13.62 4.66
N HIS A 77 9.24 -13.94 5.34
CA HIS A 77 8.90 -13.39 6.64
C HIS A 77 8.51 -14.53 7.57
N SER A 78 9.09 -14.54 8.77
CA SER A 78 8.70 -15.49 9.82
C SER A 78 7.32 -15.14 10.38
N ALA A 79 6.67 -16.11 11.03
CA ALA A 79 5.39 -15.86 11.69
C ALA A 79 5.50 -14.77 12.77
N GLU A 80 6.61 -14.74 13.50
CA GLU A 80 6.89 -13.74 14.54
C GLU A 80 7.05 -12.34 13.93
N GLN A 81 7.74 -12.23 12.80
CA GLN A 81 7.88 -10.97 12.07
C GLN A 81 6.53 -10.46 11.58
N LEU A 82 5.72 -11.33 10.95
CA LEU A 82 4.39 -10.96 10.48
C LEU A 82 3.47 -10.56 11.63
N SER A 83 3.52 -11.28 12.75
CA SER A 83 2.75 -10.94 13.95
C SER A 83 3.17 -9.60 14.55
N SER A 84 4.47 -9.31 14.61
CA SER A 84 4.99 -8.05 15.11
C SER A 84 4.57 -6.88 14.22
N VAL A 85 4.71 -7.02 12.90
CA VAL A 85 4.23 -6.03 11.92
C VAL A 85 2.73 -5.82 12.06
N ALA A 86 1.96 -6.89 12.21
CA ALA A 86 0.52 -6.78 12.33
C ALA A 86 0.08 -6.02 13.58
N ALA A 87 0.74 -6.26 14.72
CA ALA A 87 0.48 -5.55 15.96
C ALA A 87 0.81 -4.05 15.86
N ASP A 88 1.99 -3.72 15.32
CA ASP A 88 2.45 -2.33 15.14
C ASP A 88 1.52 -1.55 14.20
N VAL A 89 1.22 -2.11 13.02
CA VAL A 89 0.36 -1.47 12.03
C VAL A 89 -1.06 -1.29 12.55
N LYS A 90 -1.64 -2.29 13.24
CA LYS A 90 -2.96 -2.16 13.88
C LYS A 90 -3.00 -1.02 14.89
N ALA A 91 -1.97 -0.90 15.74
CA ALA A 91 -1.91 0.16 16.75
C ALA A 91 -1.84 1.55 16.08
N LYS A 92 -1.00 1.70 15.06
CA LYS A 92 -0.83 2.95 14.31
C LYS A 92 -2.07 3.35 13.51
N LEU A 93 -2.69 2.40 12.80
CA LEU A 93 -3.94 2.65 12.06
C LEU A 93 -5.06 3.10 12.99
N LYS A 94 -5.19 2.45 14.16
CA LYS A 94 -6.16 2.83 15.19
C LYS A 94 -5.88 4.24 15.73
N ALA A 95 -4.62 4.56 16.04
CA ALA A 95 -4.23 5.89 16.52
C ALA A 95 -4.48 7.00 15.49
N ALA A 96 -4.30 6.70 14.20
CA ALA A 96 -4.57 7.60 13.08
C ALA A 96 -6.07 7.71 12.70
N GLY A 97 -6.93 6.91 13.33
CA GLY A 97 -8.37 6.93 13.08
C GLY A 97 -8.80 6.29 11.77
N PHE A 98 -8.01 5.34 11.23
CA PHE A 98 -8.45 4.55 10.08
C PHE A 98 -9.53 3.54 10.52
N PRO A 99 -10.71 3.53 9.88
CA PRO A 99 -11.86 2.74 10.34
C PRO A 99 -11.77 1.25 9.94
N GLU A 100 -11.00 0.94 8.92
CA GLU A 100 -10.96 -0.40 8.32
C GLU A 100 -9.98 -1.35 9.03
N PRO A 101 -10.34 -2.63 9.19
CA PRO A 101 -9.41 -3.62 9.73
C PRO A 101 -8.30 -3.91 8.73
N PRO A 102 -7.01 -3.87 9.13
CA PRO A 102 -5.91 -4.18 8.22
C PRO A 102 -5.86 -5.67 7.88
N ALA A 103 -5.52 -5.95 6.62
CA ALA A 103 -5.36 -7.29 6.07
C ALA A 103 -4.00 -7.45 5.38
N PHE A 104 -3.61 -8.71 5.15
CA PHE A 104 -2.50 -9.04 4.24
C PHE A 104 -3.02 -8.97 2.81
N HIS A 105 -2.42 -8.09 2.02
CA HIS A 105 -2.71 -7.88 0.62
C HIS A 105 -1.56 -8.39 -0.23
N PHE A 106 -1.91 -9.11 -1.27
CA PHE A 106 -0.99 -9.71 -2.23
C PHE A 106 -1.50 -9.34 -3.62
N GLN A 107 -0.81 -8.46 -4.31
CA GLN A 107 -1.30 -7.83 -5.53
C GLN A 107 -0.27 -7.92 -6.64
N PHE A 108 -0.65 -8.51 -7.77
CA PHE A 108 0.12 -8.37 -9.01
C PHE A 108 -0.26 -7.08 -9.72
N ILE A 109 0.75 -6.39 -10.26
CA ILE A 109 0.69 -5.17 -11.05
C ILE A 109 1.45 -5.47 -12.32
N GLY A 110 0.81 -5.38 -13.48
CA GLY A 110 1.47 -5.67 -14.75
C GLY A 110 0.95 -4.80 -15.87
N GLN A 111 1.78 -4.59 -16.89
CA GLN A 111 1.35 -3.93 -18.14
C GLN A 111 1.10 -5.01 -19.19
N TYR A 112 -0.13 -5.08 -19.72
CA TYR A 112 -0.42 -5.85 -20.94
C TYR A 112 -0.89 -4.90 -22.03
#